data_AF-A0A9Q3F799-F1
#
_entry.id   AF-A0A9Q3F799-F1
#
_cell.length_a   1.000
_cell.length_b   1.000
_cell.length_c   1.000
_cell.angle_alpha   90.00
_cell.angle_beta   90.00
_cell.angle_gamma   90.00
#
_symmetry.space_group_name_H-M   'P 1'
#
loop_
_entity.id
_entity.type
_entity.pdbx_description
1 polymer ?
#
loop_
_entity_poly.entity_id
_entity_poly.type
_entity_poly.pdbx_seq_one_letter_code
_entity_poly.pdbx_strand_id
1 'polypeptide(L)'
;MYRSDLPPSSYHDSLEELWDKEEEPEEIGNMMKVVPSAYSQYLDLFSKVKAERLPPHRTCDHHIKLEGFLPPVGVIYSLSSQESDTLRACISENLEKGFIQPRSSSTGAPVLFVKKKYGGLHFCVDYRKLNAFTRKNKYSVPPMNKILTVFNSSSIFSKIDLRGAYNLLRIK
;
A
#
# COMPACT_ATOMS: atom_id res chain seq x y z
N MET A 1 -2.32 12.46 28.65
CA MET A 1 -1.79 11.22 29.26
C MET A 1 -2.64 10.05 28.79
N TYR A 2 -2.18 9.32 27.77
CA TYR A 2 -2.64 7.96 27.50
C TYR A 2 -1.38 7.13 27.34
N ARG A 3 -1.06 6.34 28.37
CA ARG A 3 -0.03 5.29 28.27
C ARG A 3 -0.68 4.12 27.57
N SER A 4 -0.21 3.82 26.36
CA SER A 4 -0.50 2.55 25.69
C SER A 4 0.60 1.57 26.09
N ASP A 5 0.39 0.87 27.19
CA ASP A 5 1.22 -0.27 27.59
C ASP A 5 0.75 -1.49 26.78
N LEU A 6 1.25 -1.63 25.54
CA LEU A 6 1.20 -2.87 24.79
C LEU A 6 2.62 -3.29 24.44
N PRO A 7 3.02 -4.55 24.71
CA PRO A 7 4.39 -5.01 24.49
C PRO A 7 4.72 -4.99 22.99
N PRO A 8 5.92 -4.51 22.58
CA PRO A 8 6.32 -4.42 21.17
C PRO A 8 6.41 -5.77 20.44
N SER A 9 6.45 -6.88 21.17
CA SER A 9 6.82 -8.19 20.63
C SER A 9 5.66 -9.00 20.05
N SER A 10 4.40 -8.73 20.44
CA SER A 10 3.27 -9.58 20.02
C SER A 10 2.75 -9.27 18.62
N TYR A 11 3.09 -8.10 18.06
CA TYR A 11 2.63 -7.70 16.73
C TYR A 11 3.44 -8.34 15.60
N HIS A 12 4.74 -8.57 15.82
CA HIS A 12 5.62 -9.09 14.76
C HIS A 12 5.27 -10.53 14.37
N ASP A 13 5.08 -11.41 15.37
CA ASP A 13 4.72 -12.82 15.14
C ASP A 13 3.31 -12.95 14.51
N SER A 14 2.38 -12.07 14.90
CA SER A 14 1.01 -12.09 14.38
C SER A 14 0.88 -11.66 12.91
N LEU A 15 1.86 -10.93 12.36
CA LEU A 15 1.79 -10.42 10.98
C LEU A 15 2.31 -11.45 9.95
N GLU A 16 3.26 -12.31 10.34
CA GLU A 16 3.72 -13.42 9.47
C GLU A 16 2.61 -14.46 9.29
N GLU A 17 1.86 -14.76 10.36
CA GLU A 17 0.67 -15.63 10.32
C GLU A 17 -0.45 -15.12 9.39
N LEU A 18 -0.50 -13.81 9.11
CA LEU A 18 -1.50 -13.25 8.18
C LEU A 18 -1.15 -13.52 6.72
N TRP A 19 0.13 -13.62 6.37
CA TRP A 19 0.55 -13.84 4.98
C TRP A 19 0.11 -15.23 4.48
N ASP A 20 0.13 -16.23 5.35
CA ASP A 20 -0.14 -17.64 5.02
C ASP A 20 -1.61 -18.06 5.14
N LYS A 21 -2.54 -17.14 5.46
CA LYS A 21 -3.98 -17.46 5.53
C LYS A 21 -4.52 -17.95 4.18
N GLU A 22 -5.22 -19.07 4.16
CA GLU A 22 -5.83 -19.63 2.95
C GLU A 22 -7.06 -18.83 2.49
N GLU A 23 -7.46 -19.02 1.24
CA GLU A 23 -8.69 -18.43 0.69
C GLU A 23 -9.90 -19.30 1.02
N GLU A 24 -11.03 -18.65 1.24
CA GLU A 24 -12.30 -19.34 1.41
C GLU A 24 -12.67 -20.10 0.11
N PRO A 25 -13.19 -21.34 0.20
CA PRO A 25 -13.52 -22.15 -0.97
C PRO A 25 -14.47 -21.48 -1.97
N GLU A 26 -15.36 -20.61 -1.48
CA GLU A 26 -16.31 -19.86 -2.30
C GLU A 26 -15.62 -18.79 -3.17
N GLU A 27 -14.58 -18.12 -2.67
CA GLU A 27 -13.81 -17.14 -3.46
C GLU A 27 -13.00 -17.84 -4.56
N ILE A 28 -12.37 -18.98 -4.24
CA ILE A 28 -11.65 -19.81 -5.22
C ILE A 28 -12.60 -20.24 -6.34
N GLY A 29 -13.78 -20.74 -5.97
CA GLY A 29 -14.82 -21.16 -6.93
C GLY A 29 -15.31 -20.02 -7.82
N ASN A 30 -15.38 -18.79 -7.30
CA ASN A 30 -15.71 -17.61 -8.09
C ASN A 30 -14.57 -17.17 -9.02
N MET A 31 -13.32 -17.24 -8.56
CA MET A 31 -12.14 -16.92 -9.37
C MET A 31 -11.97 -17.90 -10.54
N MET A 32 -12.19 -19.20 -10.32
CA MET A 32 -12.13 -20.21 -11.38
C MET A 32 -13.16 -19.99 -12.52
N LYS A 33 -14.27 -19.28 -12.25
CA LYS A 33 -15.25 -18.92 -13.29
C LYS A 33 -14.81 -17.73 -14.14
N VAL A 34 -13.98 -16.84 -13.59
CA VAL A 34 -13.55 -15.60 -14.24
C VAL A 34 -12.20 -15.76 -14.94
N VAL A 35 -11.28 -16.52 -14.32
CA VAL A 35 -9.93 -16.72 -14.82
C VAL A 35 -9.94 -17.80 -15.92
N PRO A 36 -9.44 -17.51 -17.14
CA PRO A 36 -9.33 -18.51 -18.20
C PRO A 36 -8.54 -19.74 -17.75
N SER A 37 -8.94 -20.93 -18.20
CA SER A 37 -8.33 -22.20 -17.80
C SER A 37 -6.82 -22.26 -18.01
N ALA A 38 -6.30 -21.56 -19.03
CA ALA A 38 -4.86 -21.41 -19.31
C ALA A 38 -4.07 -20.79 -18.13
N TYR A 39 -4.73 -19.99 -17.29
CA TYR A 39 -4.14 -19.33 -16.12
C TYR A 39 -4.54 -19.99 -14.79
N SER A 40 -5.17 -21.16 -14.80
CA SER A 40 -5.59 -21.88 -13.59
C SER A 40 -4.44 -22.15 -12.60
N GLN A 41 -3.22 -22.36 -13.10
CA GLN A 41 -2.04 -22.54 -12.25
C GLN A 41 -1.61 -21.28 -11.49
N TYR A 42 -2.10 -20.09 -11.89
CA TYR A 42 -1.77 -18.79 -11.32
C TYR A 42 -2.97 -18.16 -10.59
N LEU A 43 -3.95 -18.97 -10.17
CA LEU A 43 -5.14 -18.48 -9.48
C LEU A 43 -4.79 -17.63 -8.26
N ASP A 44 -3.74 -18.00 -7.53
CA ASP A 44 -3.22 -17.26 -6.39
C ASP A 44 -2.84 -15.80 -6.71
N LEU A 45 -2.39 -15.50 -7.93
CA LEU A 45 -2.07 -14.13 -8.37
C LEU A 45 -3.30 -13.24 -8.54
N PHE A 46 -4.49 -13.84 -8.72
CA PHE A 46 -5.76 -13.12 -8.86
C PHE A 46 -6.49 -12.92 -7.53
N SER A 47 -5.92 -13.45 -6.45
CA SER A 47 -6.45 -13.33 -5.09
C SER A 47 -6.55 -11.89 -4.63
N LYS A 48 -7.76 -11.45 -4.30
CA LYS A 48 -7.95 -10.14 -3.67
C LYS A 48 -7.40 -10.13 -2.25
N VAL A 49 -7.62 -11.21 -1.50
CA VAL A 49 -7.23 -11.31 -0.09
C VAL A 49 -5.71 -11.28 0.03
N LYS A 50 -4.98 -12.05 -0.78
CA LYS A 50 -3.50 -12.01 -0.75
C LYS A 50 -2.94 -10.64 -1.17
N ALA A 51 -3.56 -9.99 -2.16
CA ALA A 51 -3.14 -8.66 -2.60
C ALA A 51 -3.38 -7.56 -1.54
N GLU A 52 -4.34 -7.76 -0.63
CA GLU A 52 -4.66 -6.83 0.45
C GLU A 52 -3.91 -7.13 1.76
N ARG A 53 -2.90 -8.02 1.72
CA ARG A 53 -2.03 -8.32 2.85
C ARG A 53 -0.67 -7.67 2.72
N LEU A 54 -0.13 -7.34 3.87
CA LEU A 54 1.22 -6.84 4.00
C LEU A 54 2.25 -7.92 3.62
N PRO A 55 3.16 -7.67 2.67
CA PRO A 55 4.18 -8.63 2.26
C PRO A 55 5.24 -8.87 3.33
N PRO A 56 5.83 -10.09 3.38
CA PRO A 56 6.95 -10.39 4.27
C PRO A 56 8.18 -9.55 3.90
N HIS A 57 9.09 -9.40 4.85
CA HIS A 57 10.36 -8.74 4.62
C HIS A 57 11.21 -9.51 3.59
N ARG A 58 11.81 -8.78 2.66
CA ARG A 58 12.65 -9.32 1.58
C ARG A 58 13.99 -8.57 1.54
N THR A 59 14.95 -9.13 0.80
CA THR A 59 16.26 -8.47 0.59
C THR A 59 16.15 -7.13 -0.12
N CYS A 60 15.04 -6.88 -0.84
CA CYS A 60 14.77 -5.68 -1.62
C CYS A 60 13.79 -4.70 -0.97
N ASP A 61 13.59 -4.77 0.35
CA ASP A 61 12.70 -3.85 1.07
C ASP A 61 13.04 -2.39 0.81
N HIS A 62 11.98 -1.58 0.71
CA HIS A 62 12.11 -0.19 0.36
C HIS A 62 12.62 0.62 1.55
N HIS A 63 13.76 1.28 1.36
CA HIS A 63 14.35 2.15 2.37
C HIS A 63 14.22 3.62 1.97
N ILE A 64 13.52 4.39 2.81
CA ILE A 64 13.37 5.84 2.65
C ILE A 64 14.60 6.51 3.25
N LYS A 65 15.57 6.85 2.40
CA LYS A 65 16.79 7.57 2.80
C LYS A 65 16.46 9.04 3.02
N LEU A 66 16.69 9.54 4.24
CA LEU A 66 16.54 10.95 4.58
C LEU A 66 17.90 11.67 4.49
N GLU A 67 17.89 12.91 4.01
CA GLU A 67 19.03 13.81 3.95
C GLU A 67 18.86 14.87 5.05
N GLY A 68 19.84 14.96 5.97
CA GLY A 68 19.82 15.93 7.06
C GLY A 68 18.93 15.52 8.25
N PHE A 69 18.27 16.49 8.86
CA PHE A 69 17.46 16.30 10.06
C PHE A 69 16.04 15.83 9.75
N LEU A 70 15.40 15.17 10.71
CA LEU A 70 14.01 14.75 10.62
C LEU A 70 13.07 15.97 10.50
N PRO A 71 12.06 15.93 9.62
CA PRO A 71 11.08 16.99 9.57
C PRO A 71 10.26 17.04 10.87
N PRO A 72 9.89 18.24 11.36
CA PRO A 72 9.02 18.36 12.51
C PRO A 72 7.62 17.82 12.18
N VAL A 73 6.87 17.46 13.23
CA VAL A 73 5.47 17.02 13.10
C VAL A 73 4.65 18.08 12.35
N GLY A 74 3.98 17.65 11.28
CA GLY A 74 3.12 18.50 10.48
C GLY A 74 1.90 19.00 11.26
N VAL A 75 1.34 20.14 10.83
CA VAL A 75 0.12 20.69 11.41
C VAL A 75 -1.06 19.79 11.04
N ILE A 76 -1.79 19.32 12.04
CA ILE A 76 -3.01 18.54 11.83
C ILE A 76 -4.10 19.47 11.31
N TYR A 77 -4.68 19.14 10.15
CA TYR A 77 -5.78 19.90 9.57
C TYR A 77 -7.08 19.61 10.31
N SER A 78 -7.93 20.63 10.44
CA SER A 78 -9.28 20.44 10.98
C SER A 78 -10.10 19.59 10.00
N LEU A 79 -10.80 18.59 10.53
CA LEU A 79 -11.64 17.68 9.74
C LEU A 79 -13.12 17.94 10.05
N SER A 80 -13.96 17.85 9.03
CA SER A 80 -15.41 17.75 9.18
C SER A 80 -15.81 16.40 9.80
N SER A 81 -17.08 16.26 10.20
CA SER A 81 -17.60 14.98 10.72
C SER A 81 -17.42 13.85 9.71
N GLN A 82 -17.80 14.10 8.45
CA GLN A 82 -17.71 13.11 7.38
C GLN A 82 -16.26 12.67 7.11
N GLU A 83 -15.31 13.62 7.13
CA GLU A 83 -13.88 13.32 6.98
C GLU A 83 -13.33 12.54 8.16
N SER A 84 -13.77 12.86 9.38
CA SER A 84 -13.37 12.15 10.60
C SER A 84 -13.87 10.70 10.62
N ASP A 85 -15.10 10.47 10.15
CA ASP A 85 -15.66 9.12 10.04
C ASP A 85 -14.92 8.31 8.95
N THR A 86 -14.65 8.95 7.81
CA THR A 86 -13.85 8.33 6.74
C THR A 86 -12.42 8.02 7.20
N LEU A 87 -11.80 8.92 7.98
CA LEU A 87 -10.48 8.72 8.55
C LEU A 87 -10.46 7.49 9.46
N ARG A 88 -11.42 7.38 10.37
CA ARG A 88 -11.52 6.24 11.30
C ARG A 88 -11.70 4.92 10.54
N ALA A 89 -12.60 4.88 9.57
CA ALA A 89 -12.81 3.70 8.73
C ALA A 89 -11.53 3.28 7.98
N CYS A 90 -10.84 4.25 7.36
CA CYS A 90 -9.60 3.99 6.62
C CYS A 90 -8.47 3.49 7.53
N ILE A 91 -8.34 4.04 8.74
CA ILE A 91 -7.34 3.58 9.72
C ILE A 91 -7.65 2.15 10.14
N SER A 92 -8.89 1.84 10.52
CA SER A 92 -9.27 0.48 10.94
C SER A 92 -9.02 -0.55 9.86
N GLU A 93 -9.42 -0.26 8.61
CA GLU A 93 -9.20 -1.16 7.47
C GLU A 93 -7.71 -1.42 7.22
N ASN A 94 -6.87 -0.37 7.25
CA ASN A 94 -5.44 -0.53 7.01
C ASN A 94 -4.70 -1.20 8.18
N LEU A 95 -5.21 -1.06 9.41
CA LEU A 95 -4.70 -1.80 10.57
C LEU A 95 -5.01 -3.29 10.45
N GLU A 96 -6.24 -3.64 10.06
CA GLU A 96 -6.66 -5.04 9.87
C GLU A 96 -5.85 -5.73 8.76
N LYS A 97 -5.56 -4.99 7.67
CA LYS A 97 -4.68 -5.45 6.58
C LYS A 97 -3.20 -5.54 6.95
N GLY A 98 -2.81 -4.95 8.09
CA GLY A 98 -1.42 -4.83 8.52
C GLY A 98 -0.59 -3.81 7.72
N PHE A 99 -1.22 -3.00 6.84
CA PHE A 99 -0.52 -1.98 6.05
C PHE A 99 0.02 -0.84 6.90
N ILE A 100 -0.63 -0.55 8.02
CA ILE A 100 -0.17 0.43 9.01
C ILE A 100 -0.13 -0.19 10.40
N GLN A 101 0.61 0.43 11.31
CA GLN A 101 0.64 0.05 12.71
C GLN A 101 0.78 1.32 13.57
N PRO A 102 0.29 1.30 14.83
CA PRO A 102 0.56 2.38 15.76
C PRO A 102 2.08 2.53 15.97
N ARG A 103 2.59 3.75 15.88
CA ARG A 103 4.00 4.04 16.09
C ARG A 103 4.19 5.37 16.81
N SER A 104 5.06 5.38 17.81
CA SER A 104 5.59 6.63 18.37
C SER A 104 6.75 7.11 17.50
N SER A 105 6.65 8.33 16.97
CA SER A 105 7.67 8.91 16.09
C SER A 105 7.82 10.41 16.32
N SER A 106 9.03 10.91 16.13
CA SER A 106 9.37 12.34 16.26
C SER A 106 8.97 13.18 15.02
N THR A 107 8.46 12.52 13.99
CA THR A 107 7.99 13.12 12.72
C THR A 107 6.58 12.63 12.44
N GLY A 108 5.76 13.44 11.78
CA GLY A 108 4.41 13.07 11.38
C GLY A 108 3.93 13.89 10.19
N ALA A 109 3.16 13.25 9.31
CA ALA A 109 2.54 13.90 8.16
C ALA A 109 1.01 14.00 8.40
N PRO A 110 0.39 15.16 8.11
CA PRO A 110 -1.05 15.30 8.29
C PRO A 110 -1.81 14.59 7.19
N VAL A 111 -3.08 14.26 7.47
CA VAL A 111 -4.01 13.71 6.49
C VAL A 111 -4.90 14.82 5.97
N LEU A 112 -5.17 14.79 4.66
CA LEU A 112 -6.15 15.64 4.00
C LEU A 112 -7.08 14.80 3.14
N PHE A 113 -8.24 15.36 2.81
CA PHE A 113 -9.23 14.73 1.95
C PHE A 113 -9.48 15.54 0.68
N VAL A 114 -9.58 14.84 -0.45
CA VAL A 114 -9.94 15.43 -1.74
C VAL A 114 -11.25 14.83 -2.23
N LYS A 115 -12.18 15.66 -2.68
CA LYS A 115 -13.47 15.18 -3.22
C LYS A 115 -13.26 14.45 -4.55
N LYS A 116 -13.86 13.27 -4.67
CA LYS A 116 -13.93 12.51 -5.92
C LYS A 116 -14.94 13.12 -6.88
N LYS A 117 -14.72 12.95 -8.19
CA LYS A 117 -15.62 13.44 -9.25
C LYS A 117 -17.04 12.90 -9.13
N TYR A 118 -17.21 11.64 -8.73
CA TYR A 118 -18.52 10.96 -8.61
C TYR A 118 -18.98 10.80 -7.15
N GLY A 119 -18.47 11.65 -6.25
CA GLY A 119 -18.75 11.56 -4.81
C GLY A 119 -17.78 10.68 -4.04
N GLY A 120 -17.75 10.89 -2.71
CA GLY A 120 -16.77 10.29 -1.81
C GLY A 120 -15.49 11.11 -1.65
N LEU A 121 -14.61 10.64 -0.78
CA LEU A 121 -13.36 11.31 -0.41
C LEU A 121 -12.15 10.44 -0.74
N HIS A 122 -11.08 11.07 -1.22
CA HIS A 122 -9.75 10.48 -1.29
C HIS A 122 -9.02 10.76 0.01
N PHE A 123 -8.66 9.71 0.74
CA PHE A 123 -7.71 9.78 1.84
C PHE A 123 -6.31 10.05 1.27
N CYS A 124 -5.66 11.13 1.70
CA CYS A 124 -4.31 11.48 1.26
C CYS A 124 -3.45 11.89 2.45
N VAL A 125 -2.26 11.31 2.56
CA VAL A 125 -1.25 11.75 3.52
C VAL A 125 -0.36 12.79 2.85
N ASP A 126 -0.22 13.97 3.47
CA ASP A 126 0.60 15.05 2.94
C ASP A 126 2.09 14.86 3.26
N TYR A 127 2.76 14.06 2.42
CA TYR A 127 4.19 13.83 2.52
C TYR A 127 5.04 14.96 1.93
N ARG A 128 4.51 16.13 1.55
CA ARG A 128 5.31 17.17 0.89
C ARG A 128 6.52 17.60 1.72
N LYS A 129 6.35 17.79 3.03
CA LYS A 129 7.45 18.11 3.94
C LYS A 129 8.46 16.96 4.01
N LEU A 130 8.00 15.74 4.21
CA LEU A 130 8.87 14.55 4.25
C LEU A 130 9.68 14.38 2.96
N ASN A 131 9.02 14.49 1.80
CA ASN A 131 9.62 14.35 0.48
C ASN A 131 10.69 15.40 0.17
N ALA A 132 10.67 16.55 0.85
CA ALA A 132 11.72 17.57 0.72
C ALA A 132 13.03 17.14 1.40
N PHE A 133 12.95 16.29 2.43
CA PHE A 133 14.11 15.72 3.13
C PHE A 133 14.46 14.32 2.62
N THR A 134 13.62 13.68 1.80
CA THR A 134 13.92 12.36 1.23
C THR A 134 14.91 12.49 0.06
N ARG A 135 15.99 11.69 0.10
CA ARG A 135 16.92 11.54 -1.01
C ARG A 135 16.17 11.04 -2.25
N LYS A 136 16.19 11.83 -3.32
CA LYS A 136 15.51 11.48 -4.57
C LYS A 136 16.18 10.28 -5.23
N ASN A 137 15.46 9.16 -5.32
CA ASN A 137 15.87 8.03 -6.16
C ASN A 137 15.59 8.37 -7.63
N LYS A 138 16.61 8.83 -8.36
CA LYS A 138 16.51 9.20 -9.77
C LYS A 138 16.60 7.97 -10.67
N TYR A 139 15.58 7.11 -10.63
CA TYR A 139 15.42 6.09 -11.65
C TYR A 139 14.69 6.70 -12.86
N SER A 140 15.34 6.65 -14.03
CA SER A 140 14.74 7.21 -15.25
C SER A 140 13.71 6.26 -15.82
N VAL A 141 12.44 6.65 -15.78
CA VAL A 141 11.40 5.94 -16.52
C VAL A 141 11.66 6.15 -18.01
N PRO A 142 11.81 5.09 -18.82
CA PRO A 142 12.10 5.25 -20.23
C PRO A 142 10.97 6.01 -20.94
N PRO A 143 11.28 6.89 -21.92
CA PRO A 143 10.26 7.55 -22.72
C PRO A 143 9.35 6.53 -23.43
N MET A 144 8.07 6.87 -23.56
CA MET A 144 7.07 5.96 -24.15
C MET A 144 7.48 5.48 -25.56
N ASN A 145 8.05 6.36 -26.39
CA ASN A 145 8.51 5.99 -27.74
C ASN A 145 9.56 4.87 -27.71
N LYS A 146 10.50 4.90 -26.76
CA LYS A 146 11.52 3.83 -26.62
C LYS A 146 10.90 2.50 -26.23
N ILE A 147 9.93 2.54 -25.32
CA ILE A 147 9.18 1.34 -24.89
C ILE A 147 8.43 0.75 -26.09
N LEU A 148 7.75 1.59 -26.87
CA LEU A 148 6.96 1.15 -28.04
C LEU A 148 7.81 0.59 -29.18
N THR A 149 9.02 1.09 -29.40
CA THR A 149 9.92 0.52 -30.42
C THR A 149 10.26 -0.94 -30.14
N VAL A 150 10.42 -1.33 -28.86
CA VAL A 150 10.67 -2.73 -28.47
C VAL A 150 9.48 -3.63 -28.80
N PHE A 151 8.26 -3.08 -28.75
CA PHE A 151 7.03 -3.82 -29.02
C PHE A 151 6.70 -3.97 -30.51
N ASN A 152 7.37 -3.23 -31.39
CA ASN A 152 7.02 -3.14 -32.82
C ASN A 152 7.21 -4.45 -33.60
N SER A 153 7.91 -5.44 -33.03
CA SER A 153 8.11 -6.77 -33.63
C SER A 153 7.12 -7.83 -33.16
N SER A 154 6.15 -7.48 -32.30
CA SER A 154 5.20 -8.43 -31.72
C SER A 154 3.77 -8.19 -32.23
N SER A 155 3.02 -9.27 -32.45
CA SER A 155 1.63 -9.22 -32.91
C SER A 155 0.60 -9.47 -31.81
N ILE A 156 1.02 -10.04 -30.68
CA ILE A 156 0.18 -10.38 -29.54
C ILE A 156 0.77 -9.71 -28.31
N PHE A 157 -0.08 -9.04 -27.53
CA PHE A 157 0.30 -8.34 -26.31
C PHE A 157 -0.54 -8.80 -25.13
N SER A 158 0.07 -8.84 -23.95
CA SER A 158 -0.61 -9.08 -22.69
C SER A 158 -0.33 -7.90 -21.75
N LYS A 159 -1.37 -7.45 -21.05
CA LYS A 159 -1.26 -6.37 -20.05
C LYS A 159 -1.54 -6.96 -18.67
N ILE A 160 -0.62 -6.70 -17.74
CA ILE A 160 -0.73 -7.11 -16.35
C ILE A 160 -0.81 -5.83 -15.51
N ASP A 161 -1.79 -5.75 -14.62
CA ASP A 161 -1.96 -4.65 -13.68
C ASP A 161 -1.87 -5.19 -12.25
N LEU A 162 -1.05 -4.55 -11.42
CA LEU A 162 -0.85 -4.96 -10.04
C LEU A 162 -1.80 -4.17 -9.13
N ARG A 163 -2.76 -4.88 -8.53
CA ARG A 163 -3.68 -4.30 -7.55
C ARG A 163 -2.91 -3.79 -6.34
N GLY A 164 -3.10 -2.52 -6.00
CA GLY A 164 -2.49 -1.93 -4.80
C GLY A 164 -0.96 -1.97 -4.80
N ALA A 165 -0.32 -1.91 -5.97
CA ALA A 165 1.11 -2.15 -6.17
C ALA A 165 2.05 -1.53 -5.12
N TYR A 166 1.75 -0.30 -4.65
CA TYR A 166 2.56 0.37 -3.62
C TYR A 166 2.55 -0.36 -2.26
N ASN A 167 1.43 -0.96 -1.88
CA ASN A 167 1.29 -1.69 -0.63
C ASN A 167 1.98 -3.06 -0.66
N LEU A 168 2.35 -3.54 -1.86
CA LEU A 168 3.16 -4.75 -2.05
C LEU A 168 4.66 -4.48 -1.86
N LEU A 169 5.06 -3.25 -1.54
CA LEU A 169 6.42 -2.90 -1.16
C LEU A 169 6.50 -2.74 0.36
N ARG A 170 7.30 -3.59 1.01
CA ARG A 170 7.57 -3.51 2.44
C ARG A 170 8.59 -2.41 2.72
N ILE A 171 8.32 -1.58 3.72
CA ILE A 171 9.27 -0.58 4.23
C ILE A 171 10.22 -1.24 5.23
N LYS A 172 11.51 -0.92 5.13
CA LYS A 172 12.55 -1.38 6.06
C LYS A 172 12.53 -0.62 7.40
#